data_AF-A0A382HFH2-F1
#
_entry.id   AF-A0A382HFH2-F1
#
_cell.length_a   1.000
_cell.length_b   1.000
_cell.length_c   1.000
_cell.angle_alpha   90.00
_cell.angle_beta   90.00
_cell.angle_gamma   90.00
#
_symmetry.space_group_name_H-M   'P 1'
#
loop_
_entity.id
_entity.type
_entity.pdbx_description
1 polymer ?
#
loop_
_entity_poly.entity_id
_entity_poly.type
_entity_poly.pdbx_seq_one_letter_code
_entity_poly.pdbx_strand_id
1 'polypeptide(L)' 'MKKKLNINQLSYLKLIIDLSDEIGISIHEAKNIVDTAITLINPQIINYKKLKEEILNYLVLNFFSLICKL' A
#
# COMPACT_ATOMS: atom_id res chain seq x y z
N MET A 1 16.76 18.90 17.63
CA MET A 1 17.31 17.76 16.86
C MET A 1 16.26 17.28 15.85
N LYS A 2 16.47 17.46 14.55
CA LYS A 2 15.58 16.86 13.53
C LYS A 2 15.81 15.34 13.53
N LYS A 3 14.78 14.55 13.86
CA LYS A 3 14.84 13.08 13.74
C LYS A 3 15.09 12.74 12.26
N LYS A 4 16.23 12.12 11.97
CA LYS A 4 16.57 11.63 10.63
C LYS A 4 15.69 10.40 10.37
N LEU A 5 14.75 10.51 9.43
CA LEU A 5 13.89 9.38 9.05
C LEU A 5 14.74 8.28 8.40
N ASN A 6 14.50 7.02 8.75
CA ASN A 6 15.12 5.87 8.09
C ASN A 6 14.55 5.71 6.66
N ILE A 7 15.34 5.24 5.70
CA ILE A 7 14.93 4.90 4.33
C ILE A 7 13.69 4.01 4.30
N ASN A 8 13.57 3.05 5.23
CA ASN A 8 12.37 2.19 5.33
C ASN A 8 11.12 2.98 5.71
N GLN A 9 11.24 3.95 6.62
CA GLN A 9 10.12 4.81 7.01
C GLN A 9 9.72 5.75 5.87
N LEU A 10 10.70 6.26 5.11
CA LEU A 10 10.42 7.08 3.93
C LEU A 10 9.72 6.26 2.84
N SER A 11 10.17 5.03 2.58
CA SER A 11 9.55 4.15 1.59
C SER A 11 8.12 3.76 1.98
N TYR A 12 7.88 3.50 3.26
CA TYR A 12 6.54 3.25 3.80
C TYR A 12 5.61 4.46 3.64
N LEU A 13 6.05 5.66 4.04
CA LEU A 13 5.25 6.87 3.89
C LEU A 13 4.99 7.20 2.43
N LYS A 14 6.00 7.02 1.57
CA LYS A 14 5.85 7.21 0.13
C LYS A 14 4.80 6.26 -0.44
N LEU A 15 4.81 4.98 -0.07
CA LEU A 15 3.81 4.02 -0.52
C LEU A 15 2.39 4.46 -0.15
N ILE A 16 2.19 4.95 1.07
CA ILE A 16 0.88 5.44 1.53
C ILE A 16 0.41 6.63 0.69
N ILE A 17 1.28 7.62 0.46
CA ILE A 17 0.96 8.81 -0.34
C ILE A 17 0.66 8.40 -1.79
N ASP A 18 1.54 7.60 -2.39
CA ASP A 18 1.38 7.12 -3.76
C ASP A 18 0.03 6.40 -3.94
N LEU A 19 -0.37 5.51 -3.01
CA LEU A 19 -1.65 4.81 -3.07
C LEU A 19 -2.85 5.74 -2.84
N SER A 20 -2.73 6.69 -1.91
CA SER A 20 -3.77 7.68 -1.66
C SER A 20 -4.06 8.50 -2.91
N ASP A 21 -3.01 8.98 -3.59
CA ASP A 21 -3.10 9.80 -4.79
C ASP A 21 -3.57 8.99 -6.02
N GLU A 22 -3.04 7.78 -6.23
CA GLU A 22 -3.36 6.96 -7.41
C GLU A 22 -4.76 6.36 -7.36
N ILE A 23 -5.24 5.95 -6.18
CA ILE A 23 -6.55 5.32 -6.02
C ILE A 23 -7.64 6.38 -5.74
N GLY A 24 -7.25 7.55 -5.20
CA GLY A 24 -8.19 8.60 -4.80
C GLY A 24 -8.87 8.34 -3.46
N ILE A 25 -8.16 7.70 -2.52
CA ILE A 25 -8.62 7.42 -1.15
C ILE A 25 -7.89 8.28 -0.13
N SER A 26 -8.39 8.38 1.09
CA SER A 26 -7.70 9.15 2.14
C SER A 26 -6.37 8.50 2.54
N ILE A 27 -5.42 9.31 3.03
CA ILE A 27 -4.14 8.84 3.59
C ILE A 27 -4.37 7.80 4.70
N HIS A 28 -5.42 7.97 5.50
CA HIS A 28 -5.77 7.04 6.57
C HIS A 28 -6.20 5.67 6.02
N GLU A 29 -7.04 5.64 4.97
CA GLU A 29 -7.44 4.40 4.31
C GLU A 29 -6.26 3.73 3.60
N ALA A 30 -5.45 4.50 2.87
CA ALA A 30 -4.24 3.99 2.23
C ALA A 30 -3.28 3.36 3.26
N LYS A 31 -3.09 4.02 4.41
CA LYS A 31 -2.31 3.47 5.53
C LYS A 31 -2.88 2.13 6.02
N ASN A 32 -4.19 2.05 6.23
CA ASN A 32 -4.83 0.82 6.69
C ASN A 32 -4.67 -0.33 5.70
N ILE A 33 -4.73 -0.07 4.39
CA ILE A 33 -4.47 -1.07 3.36
C ILE A 33 -3.02 -1.55 3.41
N VAL A 34 -2.05 -0.62 3.48
CA VAL A 34 -0.62 -0.97 3.55
C VAL A 34 -0.30 -1.77 4.80
N ASP A 35 -0.79 -1.35 5.96
CA ASP A 35 -0.57 -2.06 7.23
C ASP A 35 -1.18 -3.47 7.18
N THR A 36 -2.40 -3.59 6.66
CA THR A 36 -3.07 -4.89 6.49
C THR A 36 -2.27 -5.80 5.57
N ALA A 37 -1.80 -5.30 4.42
CA ALA A 37 -1.01 -6.08 3.49
C ALA A 37 0.32 -6.55 4.10
N ILE A 38 1.02 -5.67 4.84
CA ILE A 38 2.26 -6.04 5.55
C ILE A 38 1.99 -7.10 6.61
N THR A 39 0.91 -6.96 7.40
CA THR A 39 0.54 -7.94 8.43
C THR A 39 0.17 -9.30 7.81
N LEU A 40 -0.55 -9.31 6.70
CA LEU A 40 -0.96 -10.55 6.03
C LEU A 40 0.22 -11.29 5.38
N ILE A 41 1.11 -10.56 4.71
CA ILE A 41 2.28 -11.15 4.04
C ILE A 41 3.37 -11.53 5.06
N ASN A 42 3.43 -10.80 6.17
CA ASN A 42 4.44 -10.93 7.24
C ASN A 42 5.88 -11.14 6.71
N PRO A 43 6.39 -10.28 5.81
CA PRO A 43 7.67 -10.50 5.16
C PRO A 43 8.85 -10.18 6.09
N GLN A 44 9.94 -10.94 5.99
CA GLN A 44 11.19 -10.62 6.70
C GLN A 44 11.85 -9.32 6.19
N ILE A 45 11.72 -9.02 4.90
CA ILE A 45 12.20 -7.80 4.26
C ILE A 45 11.11 -7.28 3.32
N ILE A 46 10.75 -6.00 3.46
CA ILE A 46 9.70 -5.38 2.65
C ILE A 46 10.30 -4.72 1.42
N ASN A 47 9.90 -5.19 0.23
CA ASN A 47 10.10 -4.46 -1.02
C ASN A 47 8.85 -3.61 -1.30
N TYR A 48 8.89 -2.32 -0.95
CA TYR A 48 7.75 -1.42 -1.07
C TYR A 48 7.26 -1.20 -2.51
N LYS A 49 8.15 -1.32 -3.52
CA LYS A 49 7.73 -1.23 -4.93
C LYS A 49 6.86 -2.44 -5.30
N LYS A 50 7.33 -3.65 -4.99
CA LYS A 50 6.57 -4.87 -5.25
C LYS A 50 5.27 -4.88 -4.45
N LEU A 51 5.31 -4.44 -3.19
CA LEU A 51 4.11 -4.36 -2.35
C LEU A 51 3.04 -3.44 -2.96
N LYS A 52 3.44 -2.31 -3.55
CA LYS A 52 2.51 -1.42 -4.28
C LYS A 52 1.82 -2.14 -5.43
N GLU A 53 2.59 -2.83 -6.27
CA GLU A 53 2.09 -3.57 -7.44
C GLU A 53 1.09 -4.65 -7.01
N GLU A 54 1.39 -5.42 -5.96
CA GLU A 54 0.49 -6.46 -5.43
C GLU A 54 -0.81 -5.87 -4.85
N ILE A 55 -0.73 -4.76 -4.10
CA ILE A 55 -1.91 -4.06 -3.57
C ILE A 55 -2.81 -3.59 -4.72
N LEU A 56 -2.23 -2.93 -5.73
CA LEU A 56 -2.99 -2.44 -6.88
C LEU A 56 -3.61 -3.58 -7.68
N ASN A 57 -2.88 -4.67 -7.93
CA ASN A 57 -3.40 -5.84 -8.63
C ASN A 57 -4.58 -6.46 -7.86
N TYR A 58 -4.46 -6.61 -6.54
CA TYR A 58 -5.55 -7.11 -5.70
C TYR A 58 -6.79 -6.21 -5.81
N LEU A 59 -6.62 -4.89 -5.72
CA LEU A 59 -7.74 -3.95 -5.84
C LEU A 59 -8.40 -4.03 -7.22
N VAL A 60 -7.61 -4.05 -8.31
CA VAL A 60 -8.13 -4.18 -9.68
C VAL A 60 -8.92 -5.47 -9.85
N LEU A 61 -8.41 -6.60 -9.36
CA LEU A 61 -9.12 -7.89 -9.43
C LEU A 61 -10.45 -7.86 -8.68
N ASN A 62 -10.48 -7.26 -7.48
CA ASN A 62 -11.71 -7.15 -6.70
C ASN A 62 -12.73 -6.21 -7.36
N PHE A 63 -12.29 -5.05 -7.86
CA PHE A 63 -13.17 -4.16 -8.61
C PHE A 63 -13.70 -4.82 -9.87
N PHE A 64 -12.86 -5.56 -10.59
CA PHE A 64 -13.28 -6.29 -11.77
C PHE A 64 -14.31 -7.37 -11.43
N SER A 65 -14.07 -8.16 -10.37
CA SER A 65 -15.06 -9.15 -9.87
C SER A 65 -16.38 -8.49 -9.51
N LEU A 66 -16.35 -7.34 -8.82
CA LEU A 66 -17.55 -6.59 -8.45
C LEU A 66 -18.35 -6.08 -9.67
N ILE A 67 -17.65 -5.49 -10.65
CA ILE A 67 -18.28 -4.93 -11.85
C ILE A 67 -18.82 -6.04 -12.75
N CYS A 68 -18.04 -7.09 -12.96
CA CYS A 68 -18.39 -8.19 -13.84
C CYS A 68 -19.34 -9.21 -13.20
N LYS A 69 -19.63 -9.09 -11.89
CA LYS A 69 -20.41 -10.06 -11.10
C LYS A 69 -19.91 -11.50 -11.29
N LEU A 70 -18.59 -11.65 -11.40
CA LEU A 70 -17.91 -12.96 -11.47
C LEU A 70 -18.05 -13.72 -10.15
#